data_AF-A0A3D3A5H9-F1
#
_entry.id   AF-A0A3D3A5H9-F1
#
_cell.length_a   1.000
_cell.length_b   1.000
_cell.length_c   1.000
_cell.angle_alpha   90.00
_cell.angle_beta   90.00
_cell.angle_gamma   90.00
#
_symmetry.space_group_name_H-M   'P 1'
#
loop_
_entity.id
_entity.type
_entity.pdbx_description
1 polymer ?
#
loop_
_entity_poly.entity_id
_entity_poly.type
_entity_poly.pdbx_seq_one_letter_code
_entity_poly.pdbx_strand_id
1 'polypeptide(L)' 'MPLNQPIQKRYFSISEVAKLLDVKPSLLRFWEKEFKQIQPKTNARGKRAYKQEDIDIIRRIYDLVKV' A
#
# COMPACT_ATOMS: atom_id res chain seq x y z
N MET A 1 -12.57 2.28 -33.30
CA MET A 1 -12.49 1.75 -31.92
C MET A 1 -11.32 2.43 -31.21
N PRO A 2 -11.51 3.21 -30.13
CA PRO A 2 -10.40 3.62 -29.28
C PRO A 2 -10.25 2.64 -28.11
N LEU A 3 -9.07 2.04 -28.01
CA LEU A 3 -8.57 1.27 -26.86
C LEU A 3 -8.33 2.23 -25.68
N ASN A 4 -9.39 2.75 -25.07
CA ASN A 4 -9.27 3.50 -23.82
C ASN A 4 -9.19 2.52 -22.64
N GLN A 5 -8.07 1.80 -22.52
CA GLN A 5 -7.77 1.06 -21.30
C GLN A 5 -7.35 2.06 -20.23
N PRO A 6 -8.03 2.13 -19.07
CA PRO A 6 -7.61 3.03 -18.00
C PRO A 6 -6.21 2.62 -17.54
N ILE A 7 -5.30 3.60 -17.48
CA ILE A 7 -3.95 3.43 -16.97
C ILE A 7 -4.08 2.97 -15.51
N GLN A 8 -3.90 1.68 -15.26
CA GLN A 8 -3.93 1.14 -13.90
C GLN A 8 -2.73 1.71 -13.13
N LYS A 9 -2.99 2.51 -12.10
CA LYS A 9 -1.96 3.04 -11.22
C LYS A 9 -1.16 1.88 -10.63
N ARG A 10 0.12 1.80 -10.99
CA ARG A 10 1.01 0.71 -10.57
C ARG A 10 1.63 0.92 -9.19
N TYR A 11 1.56 2.16 -8.68
CA TYR A 11 2.12 2.56 -7.41
C TYR A 11 1.15 3.45 -6.65
N PHE A 12 1.06 3.20 -5.34
CA PHE A 12 0.23 3.93 -4.40
C PHE A 12 1.12 4.54 -3.32
N SER A 13 0.70 5.69 -2.80
CA SER A 13 1.33 6.33 -1.66
C SER A 13 0.79 5.79 -0.34
N ILE A 14 1.54 5.95 0.76
CA ILE A 14 1.07 5.56 2.11
C ILE A 14 -0.27 6.21 2.47
N SER A 15 -0.50 7.43 2.00
CA SER A 15 -1.75 8.16 2.23
C SER A 15 -2.92 7.57 1.44
N GLU A 16 -2.68 7.10 0.22
CA GLU A 16 -3.71 6.39 -0.56
C GLU A 16 -4.06 5.05 0.09
N VAL A 17 -3.04 4.25 0.44
CA VAL A 17 -3.25 2.96 1.11
C VAL A 17 -3.98 3.12 2.45
N ALA A 18 -3.61 4.14 3.23
CA ALA A 18 -4.27 4.48 4.48
C ALA A 18 -5.76 4.80 4.28
N LYS A 19 -6.10 5.57 3.24
CA LYS A 19 -7.49 5.88 2.89
C LYS A 19 -8.26 4.68 2.38
N LEU A 20 -7.63 3.78 1.61
CA LEU A 20 -8.27 2.58 1.08
C LEU A 20 -8.70 1.60 2.18
N LEU A 21 -7.92 1.53 3.25
CA LEU A 21 -8.16 0.63 4.39
C LEU A 21 -8.80 1.32 5.60
N ASP A 22 -9.07 2.63 5.48
CA ASP A 22 -9.54 3.49 6.56
C ASP A 22 -8.69 3.36 7.85
N VAL A 23 -7.36 3.34 7.68
CA VAL A 23 -6.38 3.24 8.77
C VAL A 23 -5.49 4.47 8.85
N LYS A 24 -4.86 4.68 10.01
CA LYS A 24 -3.88 5.74 10.18
C LYS A 24 -2.59 5.40 9.43
N PRO A 25 -1.94 6.36 8.74
CA PRO A 25 -0.63 6.14 8.11
C PRO A 25 0.46 5.69 9.09
N SER A 26 0.34 6.02 10.39
CA SER A 26 1.24 5.54 11.44
C SER A 26 1.16 4.02 11.64
N LEU A 27 -0.04 3.42 11.51
CA LEU A 27 -0.23 1.97 11.61
C LEU A 27 0.45 1.25 10.44
N LEU A 28 0.34 1.80 9.21
CA LEU A 28 1.05 1.25 8.06
C LEU A 28 2.58 1.30 8.24
N ARG A 29 3.11 2.40 8.79
CA ARG A 29 4.55 2.50 9.13
C ARG A 29 4.98 1.51 10.21
N PHE A 30 4.08 1.18 11.13
CA PHE A 30 4.34 0.16 12.14
C PHE A 30 4.39 -1.22 11.49
N TRP A 31 3.42 -1.56 10.65
CA TRP A 31 3.41 -2.83 9.92
C TRP A 31 4.57 -3.00 8.95
N GLU A 32 5.06 -1.93 8.32
CA GLU A 32 6.32 -2.00 7.55
C GLU A 32 7.52 -2.46 8.37
N LYS A 33 7.57 -2.12 9.66
CA LYS A 33 8.67 -2.53 10.55
C LYS A 33 8.49 -3.96 11.04
N GLU A 34 7.26 -4.33 11.39
CA GLU A 34 6.95 -5.66 11.93
C GLU A 34 6.96 -6.74 10.83
N PHE A 35 6.41 -6.45 9.66
CA PHE A 35 6.24 -7.40 8.58
C PHE A 35 7.25 -7.16 7.47
N LYS A 36 8.27 -8.03 7.42
CA LYS A 36 9.25 -8.03 6.32
C LYS A 36 8.63 -8.30 4.94
N GLN A 37 7.37 -8.75 4.86
CA GLN A 37 6.67 -8.89 3.58
C GLN A 37 6.24 -7.54 2.98
N ILE A 38 6.11 -6.48 3.77
CA ILE A 38 5.74 -5.15 3.29
C ILE A 38 7.03 -4.35 3.04
N GLN A 39 7.51 -4.36 1.79
CA GLN A 39 8.75 -3.66 1.41
C GLN A 39 8.48 -2.61 0.32
N PRO A 40 7.79 -1.50 0.66
CA PRO A 40 7.50 -0.46 -0.31
C PRO A 40 8.81 0.13 -0.82
N LYS A 41 8.91 0.28 -2.14
CA LYS A 41 10.07 0.92 -2.75
C LYS A 41 10.09 2.39 -2.33
N THR A 42 11.23 2.82 -1.79
CA THR A 42 11.46 4.24 -1.51
C THR A 42 12.04 4.87 -2.76
N ASN A 43 11.39 5.92 -3.28
CA ASN A 43 11.93 6.68 -4.39
C ASN A 43 13.07 7.62 -3.94
N ALA A 44 13.79 8.23 -4.88
CA ALA A 44 14.88 9.16 -4.60
C ALA A 44 14.49 10.38 -3.73
N ARG A 45 13.19 10.65 -3.55
CA ARG A 45 12.66 11.74 -2.70
C ARG A 45 12.18 11.25 -1.33
N GLY A 46 12.49 10.02 -0.94
CA GLY A 46 12.09 9.45 0.35
C GLY A 46 10.60 9.09 0.46
N LYS A 47 9.85 9.12 -0.64
CA LYS A 47 8.44 8.71 -0.65
C LYS A 47 8.33 7.21 -0.92
N ARG A 48 7.52 6.55 -0.11
CA ARG A 48 7.16 5.14 -0.24
C ARG A 48 6.14 4.97 -1.37
N ALA A 49 6.44 4.04 -2.26
CA ALA A 49 5.56 3.57 -3.31
C ALA A 49 5.22 2.10 -3.05
N TYR A 50 3.96 1.85 -2.72
CA TYR A 50 3.39 0.51 -2.56
C TYR A 50 2.90 0.03 -3.91
N LYS A 51 3.15 -1.23 -4.22
CA LYS A 51 2.51 -1.91 -5.34
C LYS A 51 1.18 -2.49 -4.90
N GLN A 52 0.41 -2.97 -5.88
CA GLN A 52 -0.80 -3.72 -5.62
C GLN A 52 -0.54 -4.92 -4.69
N GLU A 53 0.55 -5.66 -4.92
CA GLU A 53 0.99 -6.79 -4.08
C GLU A 53 1.19 -6.41 -2.60
N ASP A 54 1.80 -5.25 -2.34
CA ASP A 54 1.98 -4.76 -0.96
C ASP A 54 0.62 -4.46 -0.31
N ILE A 55 -0.31 -3.88 -1.07
CA ILE A 55 -1.67 -3.56 -0.60
C ILE A 55 -2.44 -4.84 -0.27
N ASP A 56 -2.32 -5.89 -1.09
CA ASP A 56 -2.98 -7.17 -0.84
C ASP A 56 -2.45 -7.82 0.45
N ILE A 57 -1.15 -7.74 0.69
CA ILE A 57 -0.53 -8.22 1.95
C ILE A 57 -1.03 -7.41 3.14
N ILE A 58 -1.01 -6.07 3.04
CA ILE A 58 -1.48 -5.16 4.09
C ILE A 58 -2.95 -5.44 4.42
N ARG A 59 -3.78 -5.65 3.39
CA ARG A 59 -5.20 -5.97 3.56
C ARG A 59 -5.39 -7.30 4.28
N ARG A 60 -4.61 -8.30 3.93
CA ARG A 60 -4.64 -9.60 4.62
C ARG A 60 -4.21 -9.48 6.08
N ILE A 61 -3.20 -8.68 6.39
CA ILE A 61 -2.79 -8.41 7.77
C ILE A 61 -3.92 -7.67 8.51
N TYR A 62 -4.53 -6.67 7.88
CA TYR A 62 -5.67 -5.95 8.46
C TYR A 62 -6.81 -6.90 8.83
N ASP A 63 -7.20 -7.79 7.92
CA ASP A 63 -8.28 -8.77 8.16
C ASP A 63 -7.94 -9.76 9.28
N LEU A 64 -6.66 -10.09 9.48
CA LEU A 64 -6.21 -10.99 10.55
C LEU A 64 -6.08 -10.31 11.93
N VAL A 65 -5.76 -9.02 11.95
CA VAL A 65 -5.58 -8.24 13.18
C VAL A 65 -6.91 -7.69 13.68
N LYS A 66 -7.84 -7.38 12.78
CA LYS A 66 -9.16 -6.83 13.12
C LYS A 66 -10.17 -7.95 13.36
N VAL A 67 -10.04 -8.62 14.50
CA VAL A 67 -11.06 -9.51 15.09
C VAL A 67 -11.92 -8.71 16.07
#